data_AF-B0E7D8-F1
#
_entry.id   AF-B0E7D8-F1
#
_cell.length_a   1.000
_cell.length_b   1.000
_cell.length_c   1.000
_cell.angle_alpha   90.00
_cell.angle_beta   90.00
_cell.angle_gamma   90.00
#
_symmetry.space_group_name_H-M   'P 1'
#
loop_
_entity.id
_entity.type
_entity.pdbx_description
1 polymer ?
#
loop_
_entity_poly.entity_id
_entity_poly.type
_entity_poly.pdbx_seq_one_letter_code
_entity_poly.pdbx_strand_id
1 'polypeptide(L)'
;MKVLPHYRKVYLNIQKKKKTRKKEMGNTHSSPTNRSILQIKYQSIEQLENELNQKDIKGVTVFIGIDYTSSNVESGKRTYGGKNLHLISEGLNPYQEVISIISKYFKKYTKEIYLYSFGDSISRGTSTCNMNQKGESFQTYEEVLETYKITTPLVTLSGPTNISPFN
;
A
#
# COMPACT_ATOMS: atom_id res chain seq x y z
N MET A 1 8.20 -19.88 -17.18
CA MET A 1 8.28 -18.60 -16.42
C MET A 1 9.33 -18.74 -15.32
N LYS A 2 10.46 -18.03 -15.43
CA LYS A 2 11.50 -18.04 -14.40
C LYS A 2 11.00 -17.18 -13.23
N VAL A 3 10.66 -17.83 -12.12
CA VAL A 3 10.39 -17.18 -10.82
C VAL A 3 11.60 -16.32 -10.49
N LEU A 4 11.43 -15.01 -10.26
CA LEU A 4 12.51 -14.12 -9.84
C LEU A 4 13.12 -14.68 -8.54
N PRO A 5 14.38 -15.16 -8.55
CA PRO A 5 15.01 -15.85 -7.41
C PRO A 5 15.09 -15.02 -6.13
N HIS A 6 14.82 -13.71 -6.24
CA HIS A 6 15.06 -12.74 -5.19
C HIS A 6 13.90 -12.58 -4.19
N TYR A 7 12.64 -12.76 -4.59
CA TYR A 7 11.52 -12.75 -3.64
C TYR A 7 11.63 -13.88 -2.62
N ARG A 8 12.09 -15.05 -3.07
CA ARG A 8 12.44 -16.18 -2.19
C ARG A 8 13.59 -15.82 -1.25
N LYS A 9 14.59 -15.05 -1.71
CA LYS A 9 15.76 -14.66 -0.92
C LYS A 9 15.41 -13.62 0.15
N VAL A 10 14.58 -12.63 -0.19
CA VAL A 10 13.99 -11.67 0.77
C VAL A 10 13.14 -12.42 1.80
N TYR A 11 12.25 -13.30 1.35
CA TYR A 11 11.43 -14.16 2.21
C TYR A 11 12.29 -14.98 3.20
N LEU A 12 13.33 -15.65 2.70
CA LEU A 12 14.23 -16.48 3.52
C LEU A 12 15.12 -15.65 4.47
N ASN A 13 15.58 -14.47 4.06
CA ASN A 13 16.41 -13.59 4.90
C ASN A 13 15.60 -13.00 6.06
N ILE A 14 14.31 -12.71 5.86
CA ILE A 14 13.42 -12.22 6.92
C ILE A 14 13.14 -13.33 7.96
N GLN A 15 13.00 -14.59 7.54
CA GLN A 15 12.85 -15.72 8.47
C GLN A 15 14.08 -15.92 9.37
N LYS A 16 15.29 -15.64 8.87
CA LYS A 16 16.52 -15.71 9.69
C LYS A 16 16.59 -14.63 10.77
N LYS A 17 16.07 -13.42 10.53
CA LYS A 17 16.01 -12.33 11.53
C LYS A 17 14.99 -12.60 12.66
N LYS A 18 13.98 -13.46 12.45
CA LYS A 18 12.97 -13.82 13.47
C LYS A 18 13.52 -14.66 14.62
N LYS A 19 14.70 -15.27 14.50
CA LYS A 19 15.31 -16.07 15.58
C LYS A 19 15.89 -15.23 16.73
N THR A 20 15.94 -13.89 16.62
CA THR A 20 16.79 -13.08 17.51
C THR A 20 16.10 -12.00 18.34
N ARG A 21 14.76 -11.85 18.36
CA ARG A 21 14.12 -10.85 19.26
C ARG A 21 12.80 -11.34 19.86
N LYS A 22 12.69 -11.31 21.20
CA LYS A 22 11.50 -11.65 21.99
C LYS A 22 11.27 -10.56 23.07
N LYS A 23 9.99 -10.17 23.22
CA LYS A 23 9.33 -9.30 24.24
C LYS A 23 9.72 -7.81 24.22
N GLU A 24 8.83 -6.84 24.44
CA GLU A 24 7.79 -6.71 25.50
C GLU A 24 6.45 -6.09 25.02
N MET A 25 5.44 -6.14 25.90
CA MET A 25 4.04 -5.75 25.68
C MET A 25 3.68 -4.63 26.66
N GLY A 26 3.17 -3.50 26.16
CA GLY A 26 2.69 -2.36 26.96
C GLY A 26 1.39 -1.84 26.38
N ASN A 27 0.35 -1.81 27.20
CA ASN A 27 -1.02 -1.44 26.85
C ASN A 27 -1.30 -0.04 27.42
N THR A 28 -1.65 0.94 26.59
CA THR A 28 -2.19 2.22 27.07
C THR A 28 -3.39 2.64 26.22
N HIS A 29 -4.55 2.70 26.87
CA HIS A 29 -5.77 3.29 26.34
C HIS A 29 -5.60 4.80 26.23
N SER A 30 -5.69 5.36 25.03
CA SER A 30 -5.81 6.80 24.80
C SER A 30 -7.28 7.16 24.52
N SER A 31 -7.77 8.15 25.27
CA SER A 31 -9.11 8.73 25.16
C SER A 31 -9.36 9.37 23.78
N PRO A 32 -10.62 9.45 23.29
CA PRO A 32 -10.89 9.90 21.94
C PRO A 32 -10.76 11.43 21.83
N THR A 33 -9.82 11.87 21.00
CA THR A 33 -9.64 13.26 20.59
C THR A 33 -10.80 13.74 19.71
N ASN A 34 -11.27 14.95 19.98
CA ASN A 34 -12.36 15.65 19.30
C ASN A 34 -12.14 15.67 17.77
N ARG A 35 -12.95 14.94 16.99
CA ARG A 35 -12.82 14.87 15.53
C ARG A 35 -13.40 16.13 14.89
N SER A 36 -12.55 16.99 14.35
CA SER A 36 -12.96 17.92 13.30
C SER A 36 -13.37 17.11 12.06
N ILE A 37 -14.63 17.25 11.65
CA ILE A 37 -15.12 16.64 10.41
C ILE A 37 -14.59 17.49 9.25
N LEU A 38 -13.70 16.91 8.44
CA LEU A 38 -13.28 17.52 7.18
C LEU A 38 -14.48 17.51 6.21
N GLN A 39 -14.96 18.69 5.82
CA GLN A 39 -15.95 18.82 4.75
C GLN A 39 -15.25 18.81 3.39
N ILE A 40 -15.78 18.03 2.45
CA ILE A 40 -15.32 18.03 1.05
C ILE A 40 -15.74 19.36 0.41
N LYS A 41 -14.77 20.18 0.02
CA LYS A 41 -14.98 21.53 -0.52
C LYS A 41 -15.09 21.58 -2.05
N TYR A 42 -14.75 20.50 -2.73
CA TYR A 42 -14.65 20.45 -4.20
C TYR A 42 -15.76 19.62 -4.80
N GLN A 43 -16.37 20.11 -5.88
CA GLN A 43 -17.42 19.42 -6.62
C GLN A 43 -16.89 18.70 -7.86
N SER A 44 -15.64 18.96 -8.26
CA SER A 44 -14.96 18.24 -9.34
C SER A 44 -13.46 18.09 -9.07
N ILE A 45 -12.81 17.13 -9.74
CA ILE A 45 -11.36 16.99 -9.70
C ILE A 45 -10.67 18.21 -10.34
N GLU A 46 -11.26 18.81 -11.37
CA GLU A 46 -10.74 20.02 -12.00
C GLU A 46 -10.65 21.20 -11.01
N GLN A 47 -11.67 21.39 -10.18
CA GLN A 47 -11.63 22.41 -9.12
C GLN A 47 -10.48 22.17 -8.14
N LEU A 48 -10.27 20.90 -7.75
CA LEU A 48 -9.15 20.51 -6.90
C LEU A 48 -7.80 20.80 -7.59
N GLU A 49 -7.63 20.37 -8.85
CA GLU A 49 -6.39 20.60 -9.60
C GLU A 49 -6.08 22.09 -9.77
N ASN A 50 -7.09 22.92 -10.01
CA ASN A 50 -6.93 24.37 -10.10
C ASN A 50 -6.44 24.96 -8.78
N GLU A 51 -6.98 24.53 -7.64
CA GLU A 51 -6.52 25.00 -6.33
C GLU A 51 -5.09 24.52 -6.03
N LEU A 52 -4.75 23.26 -6.33
CA LEU A 52 -3.39 22.74 -6.14
C LEU A 52 -2.38 23.51 -7.01
N ASN A 53 -2.75 23.86 -8.25
CA ASN A 53 -1.94 24.66 -9.15
C ASN A 53 -1.76 26.10 -8.64
N GLN A 54 -2.83 26.76 -8.17
CA GLN A 54 -2.78 28.12 -7.62
C GLN A 54 -1.89 28.21 -6.38
N LYS A 55 -1.82 27.14 -5.59
CA LYS A 55 -0.95 27.04 -4.41
C LYS A 55 0.49 26.64 -4.74
N ASP A 56 0.82 26.48 -6.02
CA ASP A 56 2.13 26.05 -6.52
C ASP A 56 2.64 24.77 -5.84
N ILE A 57 1.74 23.82 -5.56
CA ILE A 57 2.13 22.55 -4.96
C ILE A 57 2.97 21.77 -5.96
N LYS A 58 4.24 21.55 -5.63
CA LYS A 58 5.20 20.79 -6.42
C LYS A 58 6.06 19.97 -5.48
N GLY A 59 6.65 18.90 -6.00
CA GLY A 59 7.66 18.15 -5.25
C GLY A 59 7.08 17.22 -4.17
N VAL A 60 5.84 16.77 -4.34
CA VAL A 60 5.14 15.93 -3.35
C VAL A 60 5.78 14.54 -3.29
N THR A 61 6.09 14.09 -2.08
CA THR A 61 6.45 12.69 -1.82
C THR A 61 5.18 11.91 -1.47
N VAL A 62 4.92 10.81 -2.19
CA VAL A 62 3.73 9.98 -2.05
C VAL A 62 4.09 8.65 -1.41
N PHE A 63 3.38 8.29 -0.35
CA PHE A 63 3.51 7.00 0.32
C PHE A 63 2.27 6.16 0.04
N ILE A 64 2.47 4.95 -0.51
CA ILE A 64 1.40 4.01 -0.84
C ILE A 64 1.58 2.77 0.03
N GLY A 65 0.59 2.46 0.86
CA GLY A 65 0.52 1.24 1.66
C GLY A 65 -0.45 0.23 1.05
N ILE A 66 0.03 -0.96 0.70
CA ILE A 66 -0.78 -2.07 0.20
C ILE A 66 -1.13 -3.00 1.35
N ASP A 67 -2.43 -3.07 1.65
CA ASP A 67 -3.01 -3.98 2.63
C ASP A 67 -3.10 -5.39 2.04
N TYR A 68 -2.27 -6.31 2.51
CA TYR A 68 -2.30 -7.73 2.13
C TYR A 68 -2.96 -8.62 3.20
N THR A 69 -3.99 -8.11 3.89
CA THR A 69 -4.76 -8.91 4.84
C THR A 69 -5.73 -9.86 4.12
N SER A 70 -6.11 -10.94 4.80
CA SER A 70 -7.04 -11.95 4.30
C SER A 70 -8.46 -11.42 4.11
N SER A 71 -8.81 -10.29 4.75
CA SER A 71 -10.10 -9.63 4.60
C SER A 71 -10.43 -9.26 3.15
N ASN A 72 -9.40 -9.05 2.31
CA ASN A 72 -9.54 -8.80 0.88
C ASN A 72 -10.22 -9.93 0.10
N VAL A 73 -10.17 -11.16 0.59
CA VAL A 73 -10.92 -12.27 0.01
C VAL A 73 -12.41 -12.11 0.31
N GLU A 74 -12.75 -11.82 1.56
CA GLU A 74 -14.14 -11.69 2.01
C GLU A 74 -14.82 -10.46 1.40
N SER A 75 -14.15 -9.30 1.42
CA SER A 75 -14.67 -8.05 0.85
C SER A 75 -15.02 -8.22 -0.63
N GLY A 76 -14.14 -8.88 -1.39
CA GLY A 76 -14.35 -9.12 -2.82
C GLY A 76 -15.50 -10.07 -3.16
N LYS A 77 -15.98 -10.89 -2.21
CA LYS A 77 -17.12 -11.80 -2.45
C LYS A 77 -18.36 -11.04 -2.93
N ARG A 78 -18.62 -9.86 -2.35
CA ARG A 78 -19.80 -9.04 -2.67
C ARG A 78 -19.50 -7.92 -3.65
N THR A 79 -18.27 -7.38 -3.65
CA THR A 79 -17.94 -6.14 -4.37
C THR A 79 -17.12 -6.35 -5.64
N TYR A 80 -16.50 -7.52 -5.83
CA TYR A 80 -15.63 -7.81 -6.96
C TYR A 80 -15.96 -9.16 -7.60
N GLY A 81 -17.25 -9.43 -7.77
CA GLY A 81 -17.75 -10.60 -8.49
C GLY A 81 -17.28 -11.93 -7.90
N GLY A 82 -17.18 -12.03 -6.57
CA GLY A 82 -16.72 -13.25 -5.91
C GLY A 82 -15.20 -13.38 -5.79
N LYS A 83 -14.41 -12.46 -6.39
CA LYS A 83 -12.96 -12.59 -6.53
C LYS A 83 -12.22 -11.84 -5.43
N ASN A 84 -11.00 -12.28 -5.14
CA ASN A 84 -10.07 -11.55 -4.27
C ASN A 84 -9.76 -10.16 -4.87
N LEU A 85 -9.78 -9.10 -4.05
CA LEU A 85 -9.46 -7.74 -4.48
C LEU A 85 -8.01 -7.60 -5.02
N HIS A 86 -7.12 -8.54 -4.71
CA HIS A 86 -5.75 -8.63 -5.24
C HIS A 86 -5.61 -9.49 -6.50
N LEU A 87 -6.69 -10.05 -7.06
CA LEU A 87 -6.58 -10.94 -8.21
C LEU A 87 -5.88 -10.24 -9.38
N ILE A 88 -4.73 -10.77 -9.81
CA ILE A 88 -4.03 -10.29 -11.01
C ILE A 88 -4.63 -10.99 -12.22
N SER A 89 -5.19 -10.21 -13.15
CA SER A 89 -5.82 -10.70 -14.38
C SER A 89 -5.53 -9.74 -15.55
N GLU A 90 -6.16 -9.95 -16.70
CA GLU A 90 -6.08 -9.01 -17.84
C GLU A 90 -6.65 -7.63 -17.46
N GLY A 91 -7.73 -7.60 -16.69
CA GLY A 91 -8.30 -6.37 -16.14
C GLY A 91 -7.58 -5.89 -14.88
N LEU A 92 -7.71 -4.59 -14.60
CA LEU A 92 -7.23 -4.00 -13.34
C LEU A 92 -8.10 -4.47 -12.19
N ASN A 93 -7.46 -4.90 -11.10
CA ASN A 93 -8.16 -5.08 -9.84
C ASN A 93 -8.34 -3.74 -9.11
N PRO A 94 -9.17 -3.68 -8.05
CA PRO A 94 -9.47 -2.44 -7.36
C PRO A 94 -8.25 -1.68 -6.82
N TYR A 95 -7.19 -2.37 -6.38
CA TYR A 95 -5.94 -1.70 -5.97
C TYR A 95 -5.23 -1.05 -7.15
N GLN A 96 -5.15 -1.74 -8.28
CA GLN A 96 -4.53 -1.21 -9.50
C GLN A 96 -5.33 -0.01 -10.03
N GLU A 97 -6.65 -0.07 -10.01
CA GLU A 97 -7.53 1.05 -10.39
C GLU A 97 -7.26 2.29 -9.54
N VAL A 98 -7.18 2.13 -8.21
CA VAL A 98 -6.89 3.25 -7.30
C VAL A 98 -5.50 3.84 -7.58
N ILE A 99 -4.47 3.00 -7.74
CA ILE A 99 -3.13 3.48 -8.09
C ILE A 99 -3.14 4.23 -9.43
N SER A 100 -3.89 3.74 -10.43
CA SER A 100 -4.06 4.41 -11.72
C SER A 100 -4.80 5.75 -11.61
N ILE A 101 -5.82 5.86 -10.76
CA ILE A 101 -6.53 7.11 -10.48
C ILE A 101 -5.59 8.12 -9.80
N ILE A 102 -4.83 7.69 -8.80
CA ILE A 102 -3.83 8.54 -8.13
C ILE A 102 -2.81 9.02 -9.17
N SER A 103 -2.26 8.11 -9.97
CA SER A 103 -1.32 8.46 -11.04
C SER A 103 -1.88 9.51 -11.99
N LYS A 104 -3.11 9.32 -12.47
CA LYS A 104 -3.77 10.22 -13.43
C LYS A 104 -3.79 11.68 -12.95
N TYR A 105 -4.05 11.91 -11.66
CA TYR A 105 -4.26 13.26 -11.14
C TYR A 105 -3.03 13.83 -10.39
N PHE A 106 -2.25 12.98 -9.73
CA PHE A 106 -1.15 13.43 -8.86
C PHE A 106 0.24 13.33 -9.50
N LYS A 107 0.40 12.64 -10.64
CA LYS A 107 1.72 12.45 -11.27
C LYS A 107 2.47 13.75 -11.54
N LYS A 108 1.80 14.82 -11.98
CA LYS A 108 2.42 16.13 -12.24
C LYS A 108 2.98 16.83 -10.99
N TYR A 109 2.50 16.47 -9.80
CA TYR A 109 2.95 17.06 -8.54
C TYR A 109 3.97 16.18 -7.82
N THR A 110 4.04 14.89 -8.18
CA THR A 110 4.79 13.86 -7.47
C THR A 110 6.26 13.90 -7.85
N LYS A 111 7.15 13.89 -6.86
CA LYS A 111 8.61 13.78 -7.04
C LYS A 111 9.12 12.39 -6.69
N GLU A 112 8.59 11.80 -5.63
CA GLU A 112 9.04 10.51 -5.10
C GLU A 112 7.85 9.67 -4.70
N ILE A 113 7.89 8.37 -4.97
CA ILE A 113 6.84 7.44 -4.54
C ILE A 113 7.46 6.32 -3.74
N TYR A 114 6.97 6.06 -2.54
CA TYR A 114 7.36 4.90 -1.76
C TYR A 114 6.20 3.91 -1.67
N LEU A 115 6.48 2.64 -1.98
CA LEU A 115 5.50 1.56 -1.93
C LEU A 115 5.82 0.61 -0.79
N TYR A 116 4.87 0.42 0.10
CA TYR A 116 4.97 -0.45 1.25
C TYR A 116 3.86 -1.49 1.24
N SER A 117 4.12 -2.63 1.89
CA SER A 117 3.16 -3.69 2.15
C SER A 117 2.99 -3.90 3.64
N PHE A 118 1.80 -4.32 4.06
CA PHE A 118 1.49 -4.68 5.45
C PHE A 118 0.38 -5.73 5.52
N GLY A 119 0.19 -6.36 6.69
CA GLY A 119 -0.89 -7.32 6.91
C GLY A 119 -0.69 -8.70 6.26
N ASP A 120 0.42 -8.89 5.54
CA ASP A 120 0.81 -10.19 5.02
C ASP A 120 1.36 -11.11 6.13
N SER A 121 1.59 -12.40 5.82
CA SER A 121 2.09 -13.37 6.80
C SER A 121 3.44 -13.01 7.45
N ILE A 122 4.23 -12.16 6.77
CA ILE A 122 5.52 -11.68 7.24
C ILE A 122 5.36 -10.51 8.20
N SER A 123 4.71 -9.44 7.74
CA SER A 123 4.55 -8.19 8.50
C SER A 123 3.50 -8.29 9.60
N ARG A 124 2.45 -9.09 9.36
CA ARG A 124 1.25 -9.19 10.19
C ARG A 124 0.72 -7.78 10.50
N GLY A 125 0.01 -7.62 11.61
CA GLY A 125 -0.41 -6.29 12.08
C GLY A 125 0.68 -5.50 12.82
N THR A 126 1.98 -5.69 12.52
CA THR A 126 3.06 -5.15 13.38
C THR A 126 4.18 -4.42 12.65
N SER A 127 4.28 -4.50 11.33
CA SER A 127 5.31 -3.80 10.57
C SER A 127 4.86 -3.49 9.14
N THR A 128 5.69 -2.75 8.42
CA THR A 128 5.58 -2.54 6.97
C THR A 128 6.82 -3.08 6.28
N CYS A 129 6.70 -3.47 5.02
CA CYS A 129 7.84 -3.87 4.18
C CYS A 129 7.89 -3.00 2.92
N ASN A 130 9.04 -2.35 2.66
CA ASN A 130 9.28 -1.63 1.41
C ASN A 130 9.30 -2.62 0.24
N MET A 131 8.45 -2.38 -0.76
CA MET A 131 8.31 -3.24 -1.93
C MET A 131 9.36 -2.95 -3.01
N ASN A 132 10.10 -1.83 -2.92
CA ASN A 132 11.33 -1.61 -3.66
C ASN A 132 12.49 -2.33 -2.96
N GLN A 133 13.11 -3.30 -3.63
CA GLN A 133 14.22 -4.10 -3.08
C GLN A 133 15.46 -3.27 -2.74
N LYS A 134 15.65 -2.13 -3.41
CA LYS A 134 16.76 -1.21 -3.14
C LYS A 134 16.50 -0.32 -1.92
N GLY A 135 15.28 -0.30 -1.40
CA GLY A 135 14.86 0.63 -0.35
C GLY A 135 14.65 2.06 -0.83
N GLU A 136 14.68 2.28 -2.15
CA GLU A 136 14.59 3.58 -2.80
C GLU A 136 13.15 3.94 -3.17
N SER A 137 12.90 5.22 -3.49
CA SER A 137 11.65 5.64 -4.11
C SER A 137 11.55 5.14 -5.56
N PHE A 138 10.32 4.93 -6.01
CA PHE A 138 9.98 4.80 -7.42
C PHE A 138 9.92 6.17 -8.07
N GLN A 139 10.30 6.24 -9.34
CA GLN A 139 10.26 7.47 -10.13
C GLN A 139 8.92 7.62 -10.85
N THR A 140 8.23 6.49 -11.10
CA THR A 140 6.96 6.49 -11.84
C THR A 140 5.91 5.59 -11.19
N TYR A 141 4.63 5.92 -11.40
CA TYR A 141 3.52 5.07 -10.94
C TYR A 141 3.41 3.78 -11.76
N GLU A 142 3.95 3.78 -12.98
CA GLU A 142 4.06 2.61 -13.84
C GLU A 142 4.98 1.54 -13.20
N GLU A 143 6.13 1.95 -12.64
CA GLU A 143 7.01 1.04 -11.87
C GLU A 143 6.33 0.51 -10.60
N VAL A 144 5.53 1.34 -9.94
CA VAL A 144 4.71 0.94 -8.76
C VAL A 144 3.71 -0.14 -9.15
N LEU A 145 2.98 0.05 -10.26
CA LEU A 145 2.01 -0.92 -10.78
C LEU A 145 2.68 -2.22 -11.22
N GLU A 146 3.84 -2.15 -11.88
CA GLU A 146 4.61 -3.33 -12.26
C GLU A 146 5.10 -4.10 -11.04
N THR A 147 5.66 -3.40 -10.05
CA THR A 147 6.10 -3.98 -8.79
C THR A 147 4.94 -4.67 -8.07
N TYR A 148 3.78 -4.03 -8.01
CA TYR A 148 2.57 -4.61 -7.44
C TYR A 148 2.16 -5.90 -8.18
N LYS A 149 2.11 -5.88 -9.53
CA LYS A 149 1.74 -7.04 -10.36
C LYS A 149 2.67 -8.23 -10.15
N ILE A 150 3.98 -8.00 -10.08
CA ILE A 150 4.99 -9.05 -9.91
C ILE A 150 4.99 -9.60 -8.47
N THR A 151 4.76 -8.72 -7.50
CA THR A 151 4.84 -9.07 -6.07
C THR A 151 3.59 -9.79 -5.59
N THR A 152 2.41 -9.27 -5.93
CA THR A 152 1.12 -9.70 -5.36
C THR A 152 0.90 -11.22 -5.39
N PRO A 153 1.19 -11.95 -6.50
CA PRO A 153 1.01 -13.40 -6.55
C PRO A 153 1.93 -14.19 -5.60
N LEU A 154 3.00 -13.58 -5.09
CA LEU A 154 3.98 -14.19 -4.20
C LEU A 154 3.68 -13.93 -2.72
N VAL A 155 2.72 -13.06 -2.42
CA VAL A 155 2.38 -12.66 -1.05
C VAL A 155 1.35 -13.62 -0.45
N THR A 156 1.61 -14.09 0.77
CA THR A 156 0.62 -14.86 1.54
C THR A 156 -0.17 -13.91 2.42
N LEU A 157 -1.47 -13.76 2.13
CA LEU A 157 -2.37 -12.88 2.88
C LEU A 157 -2.52 -13.34 4.34
N SER A 158 -2.60 -12.39 5.28
CA SER A 158 -2.72 -12.72 6.71
C SER A 158 -3.48 -11.65 7.50
N GLY A 159 -3.09 -11.36 8.73
CA GLY A 159 -3.69 -10.34 9.57
C GLY A 159 -2.97 -10.19 10.90
N PRO A 160 -3.55 -9.43 11.86
CA PRO A 160 -4.76 -8.61 11.71
C PRO A 160 -4.52 -7.37 10.83
N THR A 161 -5.59 -6.72 10.38
CA THR A 161 -5.51 -5.39 9.77
C THR A 161 -5.07 -4.38 10.83
N ASN A 162 -3.86 -3.86 10.69
CA ASN A 162 -3.34 -2.79 11.53
C ASN A 162 -2.55 -1.80 10.67
N ILE A 163 -3.00 -0.55 10.68
CA ILE A 163 -2.35 0.56 9.97
C ILE A 163 -1.38 1.35 10.86
N SER A 164 -1.35 1.10 12.18
CA SER A 164 -0.40 1.72 13.11
C SER A 164 1.07 1.60 12.69
N PRO A 165 1.54 0.56 11.98
CA PRO A 165 2.91 0.52 11.47
C PRO A 165 3.30 1.65 10.50
N PHE A 166 2.35 2.46 10.00
CA PHE A 166 2.61 3.67 9.20
C PHE A 166 2.67 4.96 10.03
N ASN A 167 2.34 4.94 11.32
CA ASN A 167 2.30 6.10 12.19
C ASN A 167 3.62 6.36 12.93
#